data_AF-X1H841-F1
#
_entry.id   AF-X1H841-F1
#
_cell.length_a   1.000
_cell.length_b   1.000
_cell.length_c   1.000
_cell.angle_alpha   90.00
_cell.angle_beta   90.00
_cell.angle_gamma   90.00
#
_symmetry.space_group_name_H-M   'P 1'
#
loop_
_entity.id
_entity.type
_entity.pdbx_description
1 polymer ?
#
loop_
_entity_poly.entity_id
_entity_poly.type
_entity_poly.pdbx_seq_one_letter_code
_entity_poly.pdbx_strand_id
1 'polypeptide(L)'
;MDYEASGGREIFLSFEDDKETLFGLLRMRVQTKSIAALRQEFNGNLALIRELHIFGPEVPLSEQKPEAAQHKGLGKALLQEAERIADEEFQAQQMVVLSGTGAKEYYRSEFGYSSQGDYMVKELKP
;
A
#
# COMPACT_ATOMS: atom_id res chain seq x y z
N MET A 1 7.27 4.07 11.57
CA MET A 1 7.22 3.59 12.98
C MET A 1 6.51 2.26 13.00
N ASP A 2 7.12 1.25 13.61
CA ASP A 2 6.56 -0.10 13.66
C ASP A 2 6.05 -0.41 15.06
N TYR A 3 4.84 -0.94 15.17
CA TYR A 3 4.25 -1.28 16.46
C TYR A 3 3.43 -2.57 16.39
N GLU A 4 3.45 -3.33 17.49
CA GLU A 4 2.60 -4.51 17.61
C GLU A 4 1.17 -4.10 17.98
N ALA A 5 0.19 -4.59 17.21
CA ALA A 5 -1.23 -4.34 17.47
C ALA A 5 -2.10 -5.55 17.14
N SER A 6 -2.95 -5.96 18.08
CA SER A 6 -3.96 -7.01 17.90
C SER A 6 -3.42 -8.31 17.28
N GLY A 7 -2.23 -8.76 17.71
CA GLY A 7 -1.59 -9.98 17.23
C GLY A 7 -1.05 -9.92 15.79
N GLY A 8 -0.84 -8.72 15.26
CA GLY A 8 -0.11 -8.47 14.01
C GLY A 8 0.87 -7.31 14.19
N ARG A 9 1.66 -7.04 13.15
CA ARG A 9 2.61 -5.90 13.11
C ARG A 9 2.07 -4.83 12.19
N GLU A 10 1.98 -3.60 12.69
CA GLU A 10 1.66 -2.42 11.89
C GLU A 10 2.96 -1.72 11.52
N ILE A 11 3.08 -1.35 10.24
CA ILE A 11 4.23 -0.69 9.63
C ILE A 11 3.71 0.60 9.01
N PHE A 12 4.34 1.71 9.40
CA PHE A 12 4.00 3.04 8.93
C PHE A 12 5.15 3.61 8.11
N LEU A 13 4.90 3.79 6.81
CA LEU A 13 5.81 4.46 5.88
C LEU A 13 5.29 5.87 5.61
N SER A 14 6.19 6.85 5.56
CA SER A 14 5.86 8.24 5.23
C SER A 14 6.94 8.90 4.40
N PHE A 15 6.52 9.90 3.63
CA PHE A 15 7.40 10.90 3.05
C PHE A 15 7.19 12.22 3.80
N GLU A 16 8.25 12.71 4.44
CA GLU A 16 8.26 13.93 5.24
C GLU A 16 9.46 14.81 4.84
N ASP A 17 9.35 16.13 4.99
CA ASP A 17 10.51 17.03 4.88
C ASP A 17 11.21 17.26 6.22
N ASP A 18 12.31 18.03 6.21
CA ASP A 18 13.07 18.43 7.39
C ASP A 18 12.25 19.21 8.44
N LYS A 19 11.03 19.63 8.10
CA LYS A 19 10.09 20.34 8.97
C LYS A 19 8.92 19.46 9.43
N GLU A 20 9.01 18.15 9.22
CA GLU A 20 7.97 17.16 9.56
C GLU A 20 6.66 17.38 8.78
N THR A 21 6.73 18.02 7.60
CA THR A 21 5.57 18.16 6.71
C THR A 21 5.30 16.85 6.01
N LEU A 22 4.12 16.26 6.20
CA LEU A 22 3.74 14.97 5.63
C LEU A 22 3.20 15.10 4.20
N PHE A 23 3.89 14.49 3.23
CA PHE A 23 3.53 14.51 1.81
C PHE A 23 2.83 13.22 1.36
N GLY A 24 3.07 12.12 2.05
CA GLY A 24 2.38 10.86 1.78
C GLY A 24 2.60 9.86 2.88
N LEU A 25 1.66 8.94 3.03
CA LEU A 25 1.73 7.88 4.02
C LEU A 25 1.21 6.56 3.44
N LEU A 26 1.69 5.46 4.02
CA LEU A 26 1.17 4.12 3.81
C LEU A 26 1.12 3.38 5.14
N ARG A 27 -0.03 2.77 5.42
CA ARG A 27 -0.24 1.89 6.57
C ARG A 27 -0.34 0.46 6.11
N MET A 28 0.64 -0.35 6.49
CA MET A 28 0.66 -1.79 6.23
C MET A 28 0.50 -2.57 7.52
N ARG A 29 -0.29 -3.63 7.46
CA ARG A 29 -0.44 -4.60 8.55
C ARG A 29 0.03 -5.96 8.07
N VAL A 30 0.99 -6.56 8.77
CA VAL A 30 1.39 -7.95 8.56
C VAL A 30 0.66 -8.84 9.56
N GLN A 31 0.03 -9.90 9.06
CA GLN A 31 -0.72 -10.86 9.86
C GLN A 31 -0.68 -12.26 9.27
N THR A 32 -0.86 -13.26 10.13
CA THR A 32 -0.99 -14.68 9.72
C THR A 32 -2.43 -15.11 9.48
N LYS A 33 -3.40 -14.29 9.89
CA LYS A 33 -4.83 -14.59 9.72
C LYS A 33 -5.27 -14.26 8.29
N SER A 34 -6.05 -15.15 7.69
CA SER A 34 -6.69 -14.89 6.40
C SER A 34 -7.69 -13.74 6.49
N ILE A 35 -7.91 -13.07 5.36
CA ILE A 35 -8.96 -12.07 5.22
C ILE A 35 -10.25 -12.81 4.87
N ALA A 36 -11.22 -12.83 5.79
CA ALA A 36 -12.47 -13.58 5.63
C ALA A 36 -13.21 -13.25 4.32
N ALA A 37 -13.13 -11.99 3.87
CA ALA A 37 -13.73 -11.53 2.62
C ALA A 37 -13.10 -12.14 1.36
N LEU A 38 -11.84 -12.54 1.39
CA LEU A 38 -11.16 -13.18 0.26
C LEU A 38 -11.52 -14.67 0.11
N ARG A 39 -12.15 -15.28 1.14
CA ARG A 39 -12.54 -16.71 1.15
C ARG A 39 -11.42 -17.68 0.75
N GLN A 40 -10.16 -17.29 0.99
CA GLN A 40 -8.99 -18.09 0.73
C GLN A 40 -8.39 -18.54 2.06
N GLU A 41 -8.17 -19.84 2.20
CA GLU A 41 -7.31 -20.37 3.25
C GLU A 41 -5.86 -20.03 2.89
N PHE A 42 -5.14 -19.47 3.85
CA PHE A 42 -3.79 -18.98 3.64
C PHE A 42 -2.92 -19.43 4.80
N ASN A 43 -1.78 -20.04 4.46
CA ASN A 43 -0.80 -20.58 5.41
C ASN A 43 0.51 -19.79 5.26
N GLY A 44 0.62 -18.66 5.94
CA GLY A 44 1.80 -17.81 5.88
C GLY A 44 1.55 -16.40 6.40
N ASN A 45 2.49 -15.50 6.16
CA ASN A 45 2.32 -14.08 6.41
C ASN A 45 1.63 -13.39 5.22
N LEU A 46 0.69 -12.51 5.51
CA LEU A 46 -0.03 -11.68 4.56
C LEU A 46 0.20 -10.21 4.94
N ALA A 47 0.51 -9.39 3.93
CA ALA A 47 0.64 -7.95 4.09
C ALA A 47 -0.64 -7.26 3.58
N LEU A 48 -1.29 -6.49 4.45
CA LEU A 48 -2.49 -5.72 4.13
C LEU A 48 -2.19 -4.23 4.17
N ILE A 49 -2.21 -3.56 3.02
CA ILE A 49 -2.24 -2.11 2.93
C ILE A 49 -3.66 -1.64 3.24
N ARG A 50 -3.78 -0.94 4.36
CA ARG A 50 -5.04 -0.40 4.89
C ARG A 50 -5.30 1.02 4.42
N GLU A 51 -4.23 1.74 4.10
CA GLU A 51 -4.28 3.13 3.66
C GLU A 51 -3.02 3.42 2.84
N LEU A 52 -3.21 4.06 1.69
CA LEU A 52 -2.17 4.75 0.91
C LEU A 52 -2.75 6.12 0.56
N HIS A 53 -2.08 7.17 1.01
CA HIS A 53 -2.57 8.54 0.83
C HIS A 53 -1.42 9.46 0.46
N ILE A 54 -1.59 10.26 -0.59
CA ILE A 54 -0.65 11.30 -1.00
C ILE A 54 -1.32 12.65 -0.78
N PHE A 55 -0.72 13.49 0.04
CA PHE A 55 -1.20 14.83 0.33
C PHE A 55 -0.78 15.77 -0.79
N GLY A 56 -1.65 16.73 -1.12
CA GLY A 56 -1.39 17.73 -2.15
C GLY A 56 -2.67 18.11 -2.89
N PRO A 57 -2.63 19.15 -3.73
CA PRO A 57 -3.78 19.51 -4.54
C PRO A 57 -4.08 18.38 -5.53
N GLU A 58 -5.30 17.82 -5.50
CA GLU A 58 -5.82 16.97 -6.56
C GLU A 58 -5.84 17.79 -7.85
N VAL A 59 -4.92 17.52 -8.79
CA VAL A 59 -4.94 18.18 -10.10
C VAL A 59 -5.27 17.12 -11.16
N PRO A 60 -6.27 17.38 -12.01
CA PRO A 60 -6.49 16.57 -13.21
C PRO A 60 -5.18 16.44 -13.99
N LEU A 61 -4.92 15.27 -14.58
CA LEU A 61 -3.71 14.96 -15.37
C LEU A 61 -3.36 16.00 -16.46
N SER A 62 -4.29 16.88 -16.83
CA SER A 62 -4.15 17.94 -17.84
C SER A 62 -3.52 19.24 -17.36
N GLU A 63 -3.40 19.50 -16.05
CA GLU A 63 -2.83 20.75 -15.52
C GLU A 63 -1.62 20.46 -14.62
N GLN A 64 -0.41 20.70 -15.13
CA GLN A 64 0.80 20.56 -14.32
C GLN A 64 0.98 21.81 -13.44
N LYS A 65 0.64 21.70 -12.16
CA LYS A 65 1.13 22.62 -11.13
C LYS A 65 2.50 22.14 -10.62
N PRO A 66 3.47 23.04 -10.34
CA PRO A 66 4.79 22.67 -9.82
C PRO A 66 4.72 21.78 -8.57
N GLU A 67 3.79 22.07 -7.65
CA GLU A 67 3.58 21.32 -6.41
C GLU A 67 3.03 19.90 -6.68
N ALA A 68 2.12 19.73 -7.63
CA ALA A 68 1.60 18.42 -8.02
C ALA A 68 2.63 17.57 -8.77
N ALA A 69 3.48 18.22 -9.56
CA ALA A 69 4.62 17.56 -10.21
C ALA A 69 5.65 17.04 -9.19
N GLN A 70 5.82 17.73 -8.05
CA GLN A 70 6.70 17.28 -6.96
C GLN A 70 6.20 16.00 -6.28
N HIS A 71 4.89 15.78 -6.20
CA HIS A 71 4.32 14.58 -5.54
C HIS A 71 4.12 13.40 -6.49
N LYS A 72 4.44 13.59 -7.78
CA LYS A 72 4.34 12.55 -8.80
C LYS A 72 5.31 11.42 -8.49
N GLY A 73 4.77 10.25 -8.17
CA GLY A 73 5.55 9.03 -7.91
C GLY A 73 5.75 8.69 -6.43
N LEU A 74 5.35 9.55 -5.48
CA LEU A 74 5.42 9.23 -4.05
C LEU A 74 4.58 7.98 -3.70
N GLY A 75 3.37 7.90 -4.26
CA GLY A 75 2.50 6.73 -4.04
C GLY A 75 3.11 5.44 -4.60
N LYS A 76 3.86 5.55 -5.71
CA LYS A 76 4.56 4.43 -6.33
C LYS A 76 5.73 3.97 -5.46
N ALA A 77 6.53 4.92 -4.98
CA ALA A 77 7.64 4.64 -4.08
C ALA A 77 7.18 4.01 -2.76
N LEU A 78 6.11 4.53 -2.14
CA LEU A 78 5.53 3.94 -0.92
C LEU A 78 5.06 2.50 -1.16
N LEU A 79 4.34 2.26 -2.27
CA LEU A 79 3.83 0.92 -2.59
C LEU A 79 4.98 -0.07 -2.85
N GLN A 80 6.01 0.33 -3.60
CA GLN A 80 7.18 -0.50 -3.87
C GLN A 80 7.96 -0.82 -2.59
N GLU A 81 8.13 0.15 -1.71
CA GLU A 81 8.82 -0.09 -0.43
C GLU A 81 7.99 -1.00 0.48
N ALA A 82 6.67 -0.84 0.49
CA ALA A 82 5.80 -1.76 1.20
C ALA A 82 5.90 -3.19 0.64
N GLU A 83 5.92 -3.37 -0.68
CA GLU A 83 6.11 -4.68 -1.33
C GLU A 83 7.46 -5.30 -0.93
N ARG A 84 8.55 -4.51 -0.96
CA ARG A 84 9.89 -4.95 -0.56
C ARG A 84 9.92 -5.39 0.90
N ILE A 85 9.41 -4.57 1.82
CA ILE A 85 9.38 -4.90 3.26
C ILE A 85 8.55 -6.17 3.49
N ALA A 86 7.36 -6.26 2.88
CA ALA A 86 6.48 -7.41 3.03
C ALA A 86 7.16 -8.72 2.60
N ASP A 87 7.86 -8.70 1.47
CA ASP A 87 8.59 -9.85 0.95
C ASP A 87 9.86 -10.13 1.77
N GLU A 88 10.82 -9.20 1.78
CA GLU A 88 12.16 -9.43 2.32
C GLU A 88 12.17 -9.61 3.84
N GLU A 89 11.41 -8.80 4.58
CA GLU A 89 11.48 -8.76 6.05
C GLU A 89 10.43 -9.65 6.72
N PHE A 90 9.27 -9.79 6.08
CA PHE A 90 8.15 -10.54 6.65
C PHE A 90 7.84 -11.83 5.91
N GLN A 91 8.48 -12.10 4.77
CA GLN A 91 8.25 -13.32 3.98
C GLN A 91 6.75 -13.51 3.69
N ALA A 92 6.07 -12.39 3.44
CA ALA A 92 4.65 -12.39 3.14
C ALA A 92 4.45 -12.90 1.72
N GLN A 93 3.57 -13.89 1.53
CA GLN A 93 3.39 -14.50 0.21
C GLN A 93 2.51 -13.65 -0.71
N GLN A 94 1.74 -12.72 -0.13
CA GLN A 94 0.86 -11.83 -0.88
C GLN A 94 0.73 -10.47 -0.22
N MET A 95 0.51 -9.47 -1.07
CA MET A 95 0.08 -8.14 -0.70
C MET A 95 -1.37 -7.92 -1.10
N VAL A 96 -2.15 -7.45 -0.13
CA VAL A 96 -3.56 -7.10 -0.29
C VAL A 96 -3.73 -5.62 -0.01
N VAL A 97 -4.49 -4.92 -0.85
CA VAL A 97 -4.82 -3.50 -0.65
C VAL A 97 -6.33 -3.36 -0.55
N LEU A 98 -6.82 -2.72 0.52
CA LEU A 98 -8.21 -2.28 0.59
C LEU A 98 -8.37 -1.06 -0.33
N SER A 99 -9.11 -1.19 -1.43
CA SER A 99 -9.20 -0.14 -2.44
C SER A 99 -10.64 0.12 -2.86
N GLY A 100 -11.06 1.38 -2.73
CA GLY A 100 -12.30 1.87 -3.35
C GLY A 100 -12.27 1.70 -4.88
N THR A 101 -13.44 1.53 -5.50
CA THR A 101 -13.59 1.22 -6.93
C THR A 101 -12.82 2.17 -7.85
N GLY A 102 -12.83 3.48 -7.55
CA GLY A 102 -12.16 4.49 -8.37
C GLY A 102 -10.62 4.45 -8.34
N ALA A 103 -10.03 3.82 -7.32
CA ALA A 103 -8.58 3.73 -7.16
C ALA A 103 -7.99 2.40 -7.64
N LYS A 104 -8.83 1.40 -7.99
CA LYS A 104 -8.35 0.06 -8.36
C LYS A 104 -7.45 0.06 -9.60
N GLU A 105 -7.70 0.96 -10.55
CA GLU A 105 -6.94 1.02 -11.79
C GLU A 105 -5.48 1.42 -11.60
N TYR A 106 -5.21 2.23 -10.57
CA TYR A 106 -3.84 2.59 -10.16
C TYR A 106 -3.02 1.33 -9.85
N TYR A 107 -3.58 0.37 -9.11
CA TYR A 107 -2.89 -0.87 -8.73
C TYR A 107 -2.81 -1.88 -9.89
N ARG A 108 -3.82 -1.94 -10.77
CA ARG A 108 -3.86 -2.90 -11.89
C ARG A 108 -2.82 -2.58 -12.95
N SER A 109 -2.88 -1.37 -13.48
CA SER A 109 -2.18 -0.97 -14.70
C SER A 109 -0.66 -0.94 -14.52
N GLU A 110 -0.17 -0.49 -13.36
CA GLU A 110 1.25 -0.28 -13.13
C GLU A 110 1.94 -1.34 -12.25
N PHE A 111 1.19 -2.04 -11.40
CA PHE A 111 1.79 -2.86 -10.33
C PHE A 111 1.42 -4.34 -10.40
N GLY A 112 0.55 -4.73 -11.32
CA GLY A 112 0.17 -6.13 -11.54
C GLY A 112 -0.78 -6.71 -10.50
N TYR A 113 -1.52 -5.87 -9.77
CA TYR A 113 -2.55 -6.34 -8.85
C TYR A 113 -3.80 -6.79 -9.61
N SER A 114 -4.49 -7.79 -9.05
CA SER A 114 -5.78 -8.28 -9.55
C SER A 114 -6.91 -7.96 -8.57
N SER A 115 -8.12 -7.72 -9.09
CA SER A 115 -9.27 -7.36 -8.24
C SER A 115 -9.89 -8.59 -7.60
N GLN A 116 -10.15 -8.53 -6.30
CA GLN A 116 -10.92 -9.55 -5.56
C GLN A 116 -11.87 -8.86 -4.56
N GLY A 117 -13.16 -8.74 -4.91
CA GLY A 117 -14.13 -8.00 -4.09
C GLY A 117 -13.68 -6.55 -3.88
N ASP A 118 -13.61 -6.10 -2.63
CA ASP A 118 -13.17 -4.75 -2.23
C ASP A 118 -11.65 -4.59 -2.18
N TYR A 119 -10.91 -5.62 -2.59
CA TYR A 119 -9.46 -5.67 -2.47
C TYR A 119 -8.78 -5.72 -3.84
N MET A 120 -7.53 -5.27 -3.85
CA MET A 120 -6.55 -5.54 -4.88
C MET A 120 -5.53 -6.51 -4.29
N VAL A 121 -5.20 -7.58 -5.01
CA VAL A 121 -4.33 -8.66 -4.52
C VAL A 121 -3.19 -8.89 -5.51
N LYS A 122 -1.98 -9.06 -4.98
CA LYS A 122 -0.77 -9.41 -5.73
C LYS A 122 0.00 -10.48 -4.95
N GLU A 123 0.36 -11.55 -5.63
CA GLU A 123 1.31 -12.53 -5.10
C GLU A 123 2.71 -11.91 -5.07
N LEU A 124 3.37 -11.98 -3.93
CA LEU A 124 4.77 -11.60 -3.77
C LEU A 124 5.58 -12.88 -4.01
N LYS A 125 6.43 -12.86 -5.04
CA LYS A 125 7.28 -14.02 -5.31
C LYS A 125 8.38 -14.06 -4.26
N PRO A 126 8.69 -15.21 -3.64
CA PRO A 126 9.99 -15.41 -3.01
C PRO A 126 11.12 -15.49 -4.06
#